data_AF-A0A7J9N7S9-F1
#
_entry.id   AF-A0A7J9N7S9-F1
#
_cell.length_a   1.000
_cell.length_b   1.000
_cell.length_c   1.000
_cell.angle_alpha   90.00
_cell.angle_beta   90.00
_cell.angle_gamma   90.00
#
_symmetry.space_group_name_H-M   'P 1'
#
loop_
_entity.id
_entity.type
_entity.pdbx_description
1 polymer ?
#
loop_
_entity_poly.entity_id
_entity_poly.type
_entity_poly.pdbx_seq_one_letter_code
_entity_poly.pdbx_strand_id
1 'polypeptide(L)' 'MDECDLLRDHISQLITFLNDLKNVEVQIDDKDQVVLLLCSLPLDTSLSRRP' A
#
# COMPACT_ATOMS: atom_id res chain seq x y z
N MET A 1 -7.37 4.86 17.42
CA MET A 1 -6.82 3.86 16.50
C MET A 1 -5.39 4.30 16.27
N ASP A 2 -4.42 3.43 16.56
CA ASP A 2 -3.00 3.76 16.36
C ASP A 2 -2.74 3.89 14.85
N GLU A 3 -1.91 4.86 14.44
CA GLU A 3 -1.50 5.02 13.05
C GLU A 3 -0.82 3.75 12.53
N CYS A 4 -0.13 3.01 13.41
CA CYS A 4 0.46 1.72 13.10
C CYS A 4 -0.59 0.65 12.79
N ASP A 5 -1.73 0.67 13.49
CA ASP A 5 -2.82 -0.29 13.25
C ASP A 5 -3.50 0.00 11.91
N LEU A 6 -3.73 1.28 11.59
CA LEU A 6 -4.25 1.71 10.29
C LEU A 6 -3.34 1.30 9.13
N LEU A 7 -2.03 1.46 9.30
CA LEU A 7 -1.04 1.06 8.29
C LEU A 7 -1.03 -0.47 8.08
N ARG A 8 -1.11 -1.25 9.17
CA ARG A 8 -1.17 -2.72 9.08
C ARG A 8 -2.44 -3.20 8.41
N ASP A 9 -3.58 -2.60 8.72
CA ASP A 9 -4.85 -2.93 8.08
C ASP A 9 -4.79 -2.62 6.58
N HIS A 10 -4.24 -1.46 6.21
CA HIS A 10 -4.07 -1.06 4.82
C HIS A 10 -3.16 -2.00 4.02
N ILE A 11 -2.01 -2.37 4.59
CA ILE A 11 -1.11 -3.36 3.98
C ILE A 11 -1.83 -4.71 3.82
N SER A 12 -2.60 -5.14 4.82
CA SER A 12 -3.34 -6.41 4.77
C SER A 12 -4.40 -6.41 3.66
N GLN A 13 -5.09 -5.28 3.47
CA GLN A 13 -6.06 -5.10 2.38
C GLN A 13 -5.37 -5.14 1.01
N LEU A 14 -4.22 -4.46 0.86
CA LEU A 14 -3.46 -4.48 -0.38
C LEU A 14 -2.97 -5.88 -0.74
N ILE A 15 -2.46 -6.65 0.23
CA ILE A 15 -2.04 -8.05 0.01
C ILE A 15 -3.23 -8.90 -0.47
N THR A 16 -4.40 -8.73 0.14
CA THR A 16 -5.62 -9.43 -0.28
C THR A 16 -5.98 -9.10 -1.73
N PHE A 17 -5.96 -7.82 -2.10
CA PHE A 17 -6.20 -7.36 -3.46
C PHE A 17 -5.21 -7.94 -4.48
N LEU A 18 -3.91 -7.95 -4.16
CA LEU A 18 -2.89 -8.53 -5.03
C LEU A 18 -3.10 -10.05 -5.24
N ASN A 19 -3.51 -10.77 -4.19
CA ASN A 19 -3.87 -12.18 -4.31
C ASN A 19 -5.11 -12.39 -5.20
N ASP A 20 -6.12 -11.52 -5.10
CA ASP A 20 -7.30 -11.58 -5.95
C ASP A 20 -6.96 -11.33 -7.43
N LEU A 21 -6.06 -10.37 -7.71
CA LEU A 21 -5.56 -10.14 -9.06
C LEU A 21 -4.77 -11.33 -9.61
N LYS A 22 -3.96 -11.98 -8.76
CA LYS A 22 -3.26 -13.22 -9.13
C LYS A 22 -4.22 -14.36 -9.47
N ASN A 23 -5.37 -14.44 -8.77
CA ASN A 23 -6.39 -15.46 -9.04
C ASN A 23 -7.08 -15.30 -10.40
N VAL A 24 -7.11 -14.08 -10.95
CA VAL A 24 -7.63 -13.79 -12.31
C VAL A 24 -6.53 -13.73 -13.37
N GLU A 25 -5.39 -14.36 -13.10
CA GLU A 25 -4.22 -14.46 -14.01
C GLU A 25 -3.57 -13.12 -14.39
N VAL A 26 -3.80 -12.06 -13.60
CA VAL A 26 -3.07 -10.80 -13.78
C VAL A 26 -1.64 -10.98 -13.27
N GLN A 27 -0.68 -10.77 -14.16
CA GLN A 27 0.73 -10.78 -13.79
C GLN A 27 1.12 -9.40 -13.26
N ILE A 28 1.57 -9.36 -12.00
CA ILE A 28 2.08 -8.16 -11.34
C ILE A 28 3.45 -8.55 -10.80
N ASP A 29 4.50 -7.91 -11.31
CA ASP A 29 5.85 -8.19 -10.83
C ASP A 29 6.08 -7.54 -9.44
N ASP A 30 7.17 -7.93 -8.78
CA ASP A 30 7.47 -7.42 -7.44
C ASP A 30 7.69 -5.91 -7.43
N LYS A 31 8.15 -5.33 -8.55
CA LYS A 31 8.39 -3.89 -8.68
C LYS A 31 7.08 -3.13 -8.75
N ASP A 32 6.11 -3.63 -9.51
CA ASP A 32 4.76 -3.08 -9.63
C ASP A 32 4.01 -3.16 -8.30
N GLN A 33 4.17 -4.25 -7.55
CA GLN A 33 3.60 -4.38 -6.20
C GLN A 33 4.17 -3.33 -5.23
N VAL A 34 5.49 -3.08 -5.29
CA VAL A 34 6.14 -2.03 -4.49
C VAL A 34 5.62 -0.63 -4.89
N VAL A 35 5.44 -0.36 -6.18
CA VAL A 35 4.88 0.91 -6.66
C VAL A 35 3.44 1.09 -6.18
N LEU A 36 2.59 0.06 -6.29
CA LEU A 36 1.21 0.07 -5.81
C LEU A 36 1.14 0.34 -4.30
N LEU A 37 2.02 -0.30 -3.52
CA LEU A 37 2.13 -0.04 -2.08
C LEU A 37 2.45 1.43 -1.81
N LEU A 38 3.52 1.96 -2.42
CA LEU A 38 3.95 3.35 -2.22
C LEU A 38 2.87 4.36 -2.63
N CYS A 39 2.14 4.11 -3.71
CA CYS A 39 1.03 4.97 -4.16
C CYS A 39 -0.20 4.89 -3.25
N SER A 40 -0.39 3.79 -2.52
CA SER A 40 -1.55 3.57 -1.65
C SER A 40 -1.35 4.14 -0.24
N LEU A 41 -0.11 4.38 0.16
CA LEU A 41 0.19 4.98 1.46
C LEU A 41 -0.29 6.43 1.48
N PRO A 42 -0.85 6.90 2.60
CA PRO A 42 -1.17 8.32 2.74
C PRO A 42 0.12 9.12 2.54
N LEU A 43 0.10 10.08 1.60
CA LEU A 43 1.17 11.05 1.48
C LEU A 43 1.16 11.88 2.76
N ASP A 44 2.03 11.53 3.69
CA ASP A 44 2.30 12.38 4.83
C ASP A 44 2.98 13.65 4.32
N THR A 45 2.17 14.66 4.02
CA THR A 45 2.58 16.01 3.61
C THR A 45 3.14 16.83 4.79
N SER A 46 3.38 16.19 5.94
CA SER A 46 3.99 16.81 7.12
C SER A 46 5.47 17.16 6.96
N LEU A 47 6.14 16.73 5.88
CA LEU A 47 7.50 17.21 5.53
C LEU A 47 7.55 18.61 4.88
N SER A 48 6.43 19.34 4.81
CA SER A 48 6.37 20.77 4.43
C SER A 48 6.01 21.70 5.60
N ARG A 49 6.47 21.39 6.81
CA ARG A 49 6.66 22.39 7.88
C ARG A 49 7.99 22.17 8.56
N ARG A 50 9.08 22.49 7.86
CA ARG A 50 10.29 22.97 8.54
C ARG A 50 10.15 24.49 8.74
N PRO A 51 10.35 25.02 9.96
CA PRO A 51 10.53 26.46 10.15
C PRO A 51 11.81 26.95 9.45
#